data_AF-A0A920VE29-F1
#
_entry.id   AF-A0A920VE29-F1
#
_cell.length_a   1.000
_cell.length_b   1.000
_cell.length_c   1.000
_cell.angle_alpha   90.00
_cell.angle_beta   90.00
_cell.angle_gamma   90.00
#
_symmetry.space_group_name_H-M   'P 1'
#
loop_
_entity.id
_entity.type
_entity.pdbx_description
1 polymer ?
#
loop_
_entity_poly.entity_id
_entity_poly.type
_entity_poly.pdbx_seq_one_letter_code
_entity_poly.pdbx_strand_id
1 'polypeptide(L)' 'MPSERFQRRIDRILDQIEDAADRHEWAAVRQGALDLLVFDPENEDAKNFLAGAQRALDMEI' A
#
# COMPACT_ATOMS: atom_id res chain seq x y z
N MET A 1 -4.41 25.44 -4.48
CA MET A 1 -4.54 24.42 -3.43
C MET A 1 -3.80 23.15 -3.87
N PRO A 2 -2.64 22.83 -3.28
CA PRO A 2 -1.80 21.69 -3.69
C PRO A 2 -2.32 20.30 -3.27
N SER A 3 -3.41 20.23 -2.51
CA SER A 3 -3.82 19.01 -1.78
C SER A 3 -4.66 18.02 -2.60
N GLU A 4 -5.56 18.46 -3.50
CA GLU A 4 -6.46 17.54 -4.23
C GLU A 4 -5.74 16.66 -5.26
N ARG A 5 -4.64 17.14 -5.85
CA ARG A 5 -3.84 16.33 -6.78
C ARG A 5 -2.99 15.30 -6.05
N PHE A 6 -2.56 15.65 -4.85
CA PHE A 6 -1.79 14.77 -3.98
C PHE A 6 -2.70 13.68 -3.39
N GLN A 7 -3.87 14.07 -2.89
CA GLN A 7 -4.87 13.13 -2.39
C GLN A 7 -5.31 12.13 -3.46
N ARG A 8 -5.63 12.60 -4.68
CA ARG A 8 -5.94 11.71 -5.81
C ARG A 8 -4.80 10.75 -6.18
N ARG A 9 -3.56 11.10 -5.86
CA ARG A 9 -2.42 10.21 -6.08
C ARG A 9 -2.34 9.14 -4.99
N ILE A 10 -2.59 9.51 -3.73
CA ILE A 10 -2.72 8.57 -2.60
C ILE A 10 -3.86 7.59 -2.87
N ASP A 11 -5.04 8.09 -3.23
CA ASP A 11 -6.22 7.26 -3.50
C ASP A 11 -5.93 6.24 -4.62
N ARG A 12 -5.28 6.67 -5.71
CA ARG A 12 -4.87 5.77 -6.80
C ARG A 12 -3.84 4.72 -6.35
N ILE A 13 -2.94 5.06 -5.44
CA ILE A 13 -1.96 4.11 -4.89
C ILE A 13 -2.68 3.09 -4.00
N LEU A 14 -3.65 3.53 -3.19
CA LEU A 14 -4.50 2.63 -2.39
C LEU A 14 -5.28 1.66 -3.27
N ASP A 15 -5.94 2.14 -4.33
CA ASP A 15 -6.66 1.27 -5.29
C ASP A 15 -5.72 0.20 -5.89
N GLN A 16 -4.48 0.56 -6.21
CA GLN A 16 -3.48 -0.37 -6.76
C GLN A 16 -3.02 -1.41 -5.73
N ILE A 17 -2.91 -1.02 -4.45
CA ILE A 17 -2.57 -1.94 -3.36
C ILE A 17 -3.70 -2.94 -3.14
N GLU A 18 -4.96 -2.49 -3.16
CA GLU A 18 -6.14 -3.34 -3.04
C GLU A 18 -6.24 -4.33 -4.20
N ASP A 19 -6.11 -3.86 -5.45
CA ASP A 19 -6.10 -4.72 -6.64
C ASP A 19 -5.00 -5.78 -6.58
N ALA A 20 -3.80 -5.41 -6.09
CA ALA A 20 -2.69 -6.35 -5.91
C ALA A 20 -2.98 -7.37 -4.79
N ALA A 21 -3.61 -6.95 -3.70
CA ALA A 21 -4.00 -7.83 -2.61
C ALA A 21 -5.06 -8.86 -3.07
N ASP A 22 -6.03 -8.44 -3.87
CA ASP A 22 -7.05 -9.31 -4.49
C ASP A 22 -6.43 -10.36 -5.42
N ARG A 23 -5.31 -10.02 -6.07
CA ARG A 23 -4.54 -10.94 -6.92
C ARG A 23 -3.55 -11.79 -6.14
N HIS A 24 -3.49 -11.63 -4.81
CA HIS A 24 -2.47 -12.21 -3.94
C HIS A 24 -1.02 -11.84 -4.35
N GLU A 25 -0.84 -10.70 -5.02
CA GLU A 25 0.47 -10.17 -5.40
C GLU A 25 1.09 -9.44 -4.20
N TRP A 26 1.38 -10.16 -3.12
CA TRP A 26 1.83 -9.60 -1.85
C TRP A 26 3.13 -8.78 -1.97
N ALA A 27 3.99 -9.09 -2.93
CA ALA A 27 5.17 -8.28 -3.23
C ALA A 27 4.81 -6.87 -3.73
N ALA A 28 3.77 -6.75 -4.56
CA ALA A 28 3.27 -5.47 -5.05
C ALA A 28 2.53 -4.70 -3.95
N VAL A 29 1.72 -5.38 -3.12
CA VAL A 29 1.07 -4.79 -1.92
C VAL A 29 2.12 -4.18 -0.99
N ARG A 30 3.21 -4.91 -0.71
CA ARG A 30 4.32 -4.43 0.13
C ARG A 30 4.94 -3.16 -0.45
N GLN A 31 5.21 -3.15 -1.75
CA GLN A 31 5.84 -2.00 -2.40
C GLN A 31 4.92 -0.78 -2.41
N GLY A 32 3.64 -0.94 -2.76
CA GLY A 32 2.68 0.17 -2.75
C GLY A 32 2.48 0.75 -1.35
N ALA A 33 2.43 -0.10 -0.32
CA ALA A 33 2.32 0.35 1.06
C ALA A 33 3.55 1.16 1.52
N LEU A 34 4.77 0.77 1.12
CA LEU A 34 5.98 1.55 1.39
C LEU A 34 5.96 2.89 0.67
N ASP A 35 5.55 2.91 -0.60
CA ASP A 35 5.42 4.14 -1.37
C ASP A 35 4.42 5.11 -0.72
N LEU A 36 3.31 4.58 -0.18
CA LEU A 36 2.32 5.37 0.55
C LEU A 36 2.89 5.95 1.86
N LEU A 37 3.67 5.18 2.61
CA LEU A 37 4.35 5.63 3.82
C LEU A 37 5.43 6.69 3.57
N VAL A 38 6.01 6.75 2.37
CA VAL A 38 6.93 7.85 1.99
C VAL A 38 6.17 9.17 1.89
N PHE A 39 4.92 9.14 1.45
CA PHE A 39 4.06 10.32 1.31
C PHE A 39 3.33 10.68 2.61
N ASP A 40 2.84 9.67 3.33
CA ASP A 40 2.14 9.78 4.59
C ASP A 40 2.61 8.68 5.56
N PRO A 41 3.66 8.93 6.35
CA PRO A 41 4.22 7.94 7.28
C PRO A 41 3.28 7.63 8.45
N GLU A 42 2.26 8.46 8.69
CA GLU A 42 1.29 8.25 9.75
C GLU A 42 0.10 7.39 9.29
N ASN A 43 -0.04 7.16 7.99
CA ASN A 43 -1.12 6.39 7.39
C ASN A 43 -1.26 4.97 7.98
N GLU A 44 -2.37 4.71 8.67
CA GLU A 44 -2.63 3.42 9.31
C GLU A 44 -2.93 2.32 8.29
N ASP A 45 -3.63 2.64 7.20
CA ASP A 45 -3.97 1.69 6.15
C ASP A 45 -2.69 1.14 5.50
N ALA A 46 -1.74 2.02 5.17
CA ALA A 46 -0.45 1.64 4.62
C ALA A 46 0.33 0.69 5.56
N LYS A 47 0.33 0.96 6.87
CA LYS A 47 0.97 0.09 7.87
C LYS A 47 0.30 -1.29 7.94
N ASN A 48 -1.03 -1.32 7.87
CA ASN A 48 -1.79 -2.56 7.89
C ASN A 48 -1.52 -3.41 6.63
N PHE A 49 -1.55 -2.81 5.44
CA PHE A 49 -1.21 -3.49 4.19
C PHE A 49 0.23 -4.01 4.19
N LEU A 50 1.19 -3.21 4.66
CA LEU A 50 2.59 -3.63 4.77
C LEU A 50 2.75 -4.85 5.69
N ALA A 51 2.13 -4.82 6.87
CA ALA A 51 2.20 -5.93 7.82
C ALA A 51 1.49 -7.19 7.28
N GLY A 52 0.37 -7.04 6.57
CA GLY A 52 -0.32 -8.15 5.91
C GLY A 52 0.53 -8.78 4.82
N ALA A 53 1.07 -7.96 3.92
CA ALA A 53 1.94 -8.40 2.83
C ALA A 53 3.21 -9.10 3.34
N GLN A 54 3.85 -8.55 4.39
CA GLN A 54 5.05 -9.16 4.96
C GLN A 54 4.74 -10.55 5.54
N ARG A 55 3.64 -10.70 6.28
CA ARG A 55 3.22 -12.01 6.81
C ARG A 55 2.92 -13.00 5.69
N ALA A 56 2.27 -12.57 4.62
CA ALA A 56 1.93 -13.44 3.50
C ALA A 56 3.19 -13.93 2.76
N LEU A 57 4.14 -13.02 2.51
CA LEU A 57 5.44 -13.36 1.91
C LEU A 57 6.29 -14.25 2.81
N ASP A 58 6.25 -14.05 4.13
CA ASP A 58 6.98 -14.89 5.09
C ASP A 58 6.41 -16.31 5.18
N MET A 59 5.11 -16.50 4.88
CA MET A 59 4.46 -17.81 4.82
C MET A 59 4.69 -18.56 3.50
N GLU A 60 5.22 -17.90 2.47
CA GLU A 60 5.51 -18.50 1.16
C GLU A 60 6.89 -19.21 1.11
N ILE A 61 7.60 -19.29 2.26
CA ILE A 61 8.93 -19.90 2.44
C ILE A 61 8.85 -21.31 3.01
#